data_AF-W6TJD7-F1
#
_entry.id   AF-W6TJD7-F1
#
_cell.length_a   1.000
_cell.length_b   1.000
_cell.length_c   1.000
_cell.angle_alpha   90.00
_cell.angle_beta   90.00
_cell.angle_gamma   90.00
#
_symmetry.space_group_name_H-M   'P 1'
#
loop_
_entity.id
_entity.type
_entity.pdbx_description
1 polymer ?
#
loop_
_entity_poly.entity_id
_entity_poly.type
_entity_poly.pdbx_seq_one_letter_code
_entity_poly.pdbx_strand_id
1 'polypeptide(L)'
;MEIRNGILLHKKEGTSLIAFNINTNKIHEPFLISSAHSDSPALKLKIESSKNEGNVFSQHIEIYGGPIISTWTDRDLSLAGIVYFMKEGIINSQLITIDNIGTIPNVAIHLNRKANEGFTYNTHENIVVITSFKKSIKEIILEKLQISQQDFLSCDLIFTASEPSKIIGSEGEFLASKNLDNKSGCHAIMNAFVHTNNKKTKWLYFLIMKKLDL
;
A
#
# COMPACT_ATOMS: atom_id res chain seq x y z
N MET A 1 -38.00 5.09 11.90
CA MET A 1 -36.61 4.67 11.62
C MET A 1 -36.20 3.74 12.75
N GLU A 2 -36.27 2.43 12.52
CA GLU A 2 -35.99 1.42 13.54
C GLU A 2 -34.48 1.13 13.52
N ILE A 3 -33.75 1.69 14.48
CA ILE A 3 -32.31 1.42 14.62
C ILE A 3 -32.19 0.02 15.21
N ARG A 4 -31.88 -0.97 14.36
CA ARG A 4 -31.62 -2.34 14.81
C ARG A 4 -30.19 -2.46 15.31
N ASN A 5 -30.02 -3.24 16.38
CA ASN A 5 -28.69 -3.59 16.86
C ASN A 5 -27.93 -4.34 15.77
N GLY A 6 -26.67 -3.96 15.53
CA GLY A 6 -25.88 -4.61 14.49
C GLY A 6 -24.55 -3.93 14.17
N ILE A 7 -23.69 -4.72 13.52
CA ILE A 7 -22.43 -4.25 12.94
C ILE A 7 -22.68 -3.92 11.47
N LEU A 8 -22.37 -2.69 11.05
CA LEU A 8 -22.40 -2.28 9.65
C LEU A 8 -20.98 -2.01 9.17
N LEU A 9 -20.59 -2.59 8.04
CA LEU A 9 -19.32 -2.31 7.37
C LEU A 9 -19.62 -1.69 6.01
N HIS A 10 -19.08 -0.50 5.77
CA HIS A 10 -19.14 0.14 4.46
C HIS A 10 -17.74 0.27 3.89
N LYS A 11 -17.52 -0.36 2.73
CA LYS A 11 -16.27 -0.26 1.97
C LYS A 11 -16.48 0.63 0.76
N LYS A 12 -15.71 1.72 0.66
CA LYS A 12 -15.72 2.60 -0.51
C LYS A 12 -14.53 2.28 -1.40
N GLU A 13 -14.79 1.96 -2.67
CA GLU A 13 -13.77 1.86 -3.75
C GLU A 13 -12.56 0.95 -3.46
N GLY A 14 -12.70 -0.08 -2.63
CA GLY A 14 -11.55 -0.92 -2.31
C GLY A 14 -10.64 -0.39 -1.20
N THR A 15 -10.74 0.91 -0.90
CA THR A 15 -9.71 1.72 -0.24
C THR A 15 -10.27 2.58 0.89
N SER A 16 -11.33 2.19 1.58
CA SER A 16 -11.83 2.88 2.77
C SER A 16 -12.79 1.97 3.50
N LEU A 17 -12.79 2.02 4.84
CA LEU A 17 -13.66 1.18 5.66
C LEU A 17 -14.28 2.01 6.79
N ILE A 18 -15.60 2.02 6.85
CA ILE A 18 -16.32 2.62 7.97
C ILE A 18 -17.05 1.47 8.67
N ALA A 19 -16.85 1.34 9.98
CA ALA A 19 -17.52 0.32 10.79
C ALA A 19 -18.39 0.96 11.86
N PHE A 20 -19.59 0.44 12.06
CA PHE A 20 -20.52 0.92 13.08
C PHE A 20 -20.86 -0.23 14.01
N ASN A 21 -20.98 0.06 15.29
CA ASN A 21 -21.57 -0.85 16.26
C ASN A 21 -22.65 -0.08 17.03
N ILE A 22 -23.90 -0.41 16.73
CA ILE A 22 -25.05 0.23 17.36
C ILE A 22 -25.66 -0.78 18.33
N ASN A 23 -25.45 -0.57 19.63
CA ASN A 23 -25.91 -1.46 20.71
C ASN A 23 -26.95 -0.82 21.62
N THR A 24 -27.72 0.15 21.09
CA THR A 24 -28.65 0.96 21.87
C THR A 24 -29.74 1.51 20.95
N ASN A 25 -30.98 1.46 21.46
CA ASN A 25 -32.15 1.97 20.75
C ASN A 25 -32.40 3.46 21.02
N LYS A 26 -31.57 4.09 21.88
CA LYS A 26 -31.72 5.50 22.23
C LYS A 26 -31.20 6.40 21.11
N ILE A 27 -32.03 7.31 20.64
CA ILE A 27 -31.73 8.14 19.46
C ILE A 27 -30.66 9.20 19.79
N HIS A 28 -30.63 9.74 21.02
CA HIS A 28 -29.80 10.88 21.43
C HIS A 28 -28.50 10.52 22.18
N GLU A 29 -28.03 9.27 22.12
CA GLU A 29 -26.72 8.93 22.69
C GLU A 29 -25.58 9.41 21.78
N PRO A 30 -24.48 9.96 22.35
CA PRO A 30 -23.33 10.40 21.57
C PRO A 30 -22.64 9.22 20.89
N PHE A 31 -21.97 9.49 19.77
CA PHE A 31 -21.08 8.55 19.12
C PHE A 31 -19.68 8.63 19.72
N LEU A 32 -19.12 7.49 20.08
CA LEU A 32 -17.68 7.38 20.29
C LEU A 32 -17.02 7.15 18.95
N ILE A 33 -16.16 8.11 18.56
CA ILE A 33 -15.49 8.12 17.26
C ILE A 33 -14.00 7.89 17.45
N SER A 34 -13.45 6.96 16.68
CA SER A 34 -12.01 6.75 16.55
C SER A 34 -11.65 6.63 15.09
N SER A 35 -10.52 7.22 14.70
CA SER A 35 -10.06 7.20 13.32
C SER A 35 -8.56 6.97 13.17
N ALA A 36 -8.21 6.33 12.07
CA ALA A 36 -6.85 6.14 11.59
C ALA A 36 -6.87 6.11 10.05
N HIS A 37 -5.68 6.17 9.45
CA HIS A 37 -5.52 6.04 8.00
C HIS A 37 -4.63 4.86 7.63
N SER A 38 -4.92 4.22 6.50
CA SER A 38 -4.20 3.00 6.10
C SER A 38 -3.27 3.18 4.91
N ASP A 39 -3.25 4.37 4.32
CA ASP A 39 -2.22 4.79 3.39
C ASP A 39 -0.92 5.08 4.14
N SER A 40 0.19 4.94 3.41
CA SER A 40 1.53 5.30 3.87
C SER A 40 2.28 5.90 2.69
N PRO A 41 3.28 6.77 2.91
CA PRO A 41 4.16 7.21 1.84
C PRO A 41 4.75 6.02 1.07
N ALA A 42 4.75 6.09 -0.26
CA ALA A 42 5.07 4.96 -1.12
C ALA A 42 5.67 5.39 -2.46
N LEU A 43 6.24 4.41 -3.17
CA LEU A 43 6.64 4.55 -4.57
C LEU A 43 5.59 3.84 -5.43
N LYS A 44 4.84 4.59 -6.23
CA LYS A 44 3.82 4.07 -7.13
C LYS A 44 4.43 3.64 -8.45
N LEU A 45 3.88 2.57 -9.03
CA LEU A 45 4.23 2.10 -10.35
C LEU A 45 3.66 3.02 -11.43
N LYS A 46 4.50 3.56 -12.31
CA LYS A 46 4.05 4.15 -13.58
C LYS A 46 4.07 3.10 -14.67
N ILE A 47 3.00 2.30 -14.82
CA ILE A 47 3.01 1.08 -15.66
C ILE A 47 3.57 1.27 -17.08
N GLU A 48 3.23 2.38 -17.75
CA GLU A 48 3.66 2.65 -19.14
C GLU A 48 5.08 3.23 -19.27
N SER A 49 5.84 3.30 -18.16
CA SER A 49 7.22 3.86 -18.15
C SER A 49 8.33 2.80 -18.20
N SER A 50 7.99 1.58 -18.63
CA SER A 50 8.96 0.49 -18.72
C SER A 50 10.05 0.84 -19.74
N LYS A 51 11.31 0.72 -19.33
CA LYS A 51 12.49 0.87 -20.21
C LYS A 51 13.30 -0.41 -20.21
N ASN A 52 13.90 -0.75 -21.35
CA ASN A 52 14.86 -1.84 -21.46
C ASN A 52 16.16 -1.29 -22.04
N GLU A 53 17.19 -1.19 -21.20
CA GLU A 53 18.51 -0.69 -21.58
C GLU A 53 19.55 -1.73 -21.15
N GLY A 54 20.45 -2.12 -22.07
CA GLY A 54 21.48 -3.12 -21.77
C GLY A 54 20.92 -4.48 -21.34
N ASN A 55 19.76 -4.88 -21.86
CA ASN A 55 18.99 -6.08 -21.47
C ASN A 55 18.45 -6.06 -20.04
N VAL A 56 18.32 -4.88 -19.42
CA VAL A 56 17.77 -4.72 -18.08
C VAL A 56 16.47 -3.92 -18.16
N PHE A 57 15.37 -4.53 -17.72
CA PHE A 57 14.11 -3.85 -17.52
C PHE A 57 14.16 -2.97 -16.28
N SER A 58 13.79 -1.72 -16.45
CA SER A 58 13.62 -0.74 -15.39
C SER A 58 12.29 -0.02 -15.50
N GLN A 59 11.84 0.54 -14.39
CA GLN A 59 10.52 1.15 -14.29
C GLN A 59 10.60 2.47 -13.53
N HIS A 60 9.98 3.52 -14.06
CA HIS A 60 9.84 4.78 -13.32
C HIS A 60 8.75 4.67 -12.26
N ILE A 61 8.91 5.50 -11.25
CA ILE A 61 7.98 5.59 -10.13
C ILE A 61 7.27 6.94 -10.11
N GLU A 62 6.19 6.98 -9.35
CA GLU A 62 5.56 8.20 -8.88
C GLU A 62 5.68 8.26 -7.36
N ILE A 63 5.99 9.44 -6.82
CA ILE A 63 6.06 9.62 -5.37
C ILE A 63 4.65 9.84 -4.83
N TYR A 64 4.26 9.01 -3.86
CA TYR A 64 3.04 9.19 -3.10
C TYR A 64 3.37 9.60 -1.67
N GLY A 65 2.85 10.75 -1.23
CA GLY A 65 3.15 11.33 0.09
C GLY A 65 4.57 11.88 0.19
N GLY A 66 5.15 11.82 1.39
CA GLY A 66 6.53 12.27 1.67
C GLY A 66 7.46 11.15 2.11
N PRO A 67 7.80 10.17 1.23
CA PRO A 67 8.67 9.07 1.59
C PRO A 67 10.13 9.53 1.79
N ILE A 68 10.83 8.89 2.72
CA ILE A 68 12.28 9.06 2.86
C ILE A 68 12.96 8.18 1.81
N ILE A 69 13.29 8.75 0.65
CA ILE A 69 13.76 8.02 -0.55
C ILE A 69 14.95 7.11 -0.26
N SER A 70 15.93 7.58 0.52
CA SER A 70 17.13 6.79 0.84
C SER A 70 16.83 5.46 1.53
N THR A 71 15.69 5.35 2.23
CA THR A 71 15.30 4.09 2.88
C THR A 71 14.76 3.04 1.90
N TRP A 72 14.46 3.43 0.66
CA TRP A 72 13.97 2.55 -0.40
C TRP A 72 15.09 1.97 -1.28
N THR A 73 16.27 2.61 -1.29
CA THR A 73 17.41 2.13 -2.07
C THR A 73 18.02 0.88 -1.45
N ASP A 74 18.58 0.01 -2.29
CA ASP A 74 19.23 -1.25 -1.92
C ASP A 74 18.37 -2.17 -1.05
N ARG A 75 17.05 -2.11 -1.22
CA ARG A 75 16.09 -3.04 -0.63
C ARG A 75 15.53 -3.97 -1.69
N ASP A 76 15.22 -5.19 -1.26
CA ASP A 76 14.32 -6.05 -2.02
C ASP A 76 12.92 -5.44 -1.96
N LEU A 77 12.36 -5.14 -3.14
CA LEU A 77 11.04 -4.58 -3.28
C LEU A 77 10.08 -5.64 -3.84
N SER A 78 8.91 -5.74 -3.24
CA SER A 78 7.71 -6.37 -3.81
C SER A 78 6.81 -5.30 -4.43
N LEU A 79 5.83 -5.74 -5.23
CA LEU A 79 4.79 -4.90 -5.83
C LEU A 79 3.43 -5.38 -5.34
N ALA A 80 2.57 -4.48 -4.86
CA ALA A 80 1.24 -4.83 -4.37
C ALA A 80 0.20 -3.75 -4.69
N GLY A 81 -1.05 -4.15 -4.86
CA GLY A 81 -2.18 -3.25 -5.09
C GLY A 81 -3.25 -3.90 -5.96
N ILE A 82 -3.95 -3.11 -6.77
CA ILE A 82 -5.10 -3.55 -7.54
C ILE A 82 -4.85 -3.46 -9.06
N VAL A 83 -5.36 -4.44 -9.80
CA VAL A 83 -5.39 -4.45 -11.27
C VAL A 83 -6.83 -4.53 -11.74
N TYR A 84 -7.18 -3.72 -12.73
CA TYR A 84 -8.47 -3.71 -13.41
C TYR A 84 -8.33 -4.32 -14.80
N PHE A 85 -9.23 -5.24 -15.14
CA PHE A 85 -9.18 -5.97 -16.41
C PHE A 85 -10.58 -6.37 -16.88
N MET A 86 -10.73 -6.60 -18.18
CA MET A 86 -11.93 -7.17 -18.77
C MET A 86 -11.90 -8.69 -18.67
N LYS A 87 -13.04 -9.28 -18.33
CA LYS A 87 -13.25 -10.72 -18.46
C LYS A 87 -14.70 -10.95 -18.84
N GLU A 88 -14.92 -11.66 -19.93
CA GLU A 88 -16.28 -11.98 -20.44
C GLU A 88 -17.15 -10.73 -20.66
N GLY A 89 -16.54 -9.63 -21.11
CA GLY A 89 -17.24 -8.36 -21.37
C GLY A 89 -17.58 -7.55 -20.11
N ILE A 90 -17.08 -7.93 -18.94
CA ILE A 90 -17.31 -7.25 -17.66
C ILE A 90 -15.98 -6.75 -17.08
N ILE A 91 -15.99 -5.54 -16.50
CA ILE A 91 -14.85 -4.99 -15.76
C ILE A 91 -14.72 -5.73 -14.42
N ASN A 92 -13.56 -6.33 -14.21
CA ASN A 92 -13.17 -7.01 -12.99
C ASN A 92 -12.00 -6.27 -12.33
N SER A 93 -11.78 -6.57 -11.05
CA SER A 93 -10.62 -6.08 -10.32
C SER A 93 -10.06 -7.15 -9.40
N GLN A 94 -8.74 -7.20 -9.25
CA GLN A 94 -8.07 -8.16 -8.39
C GLN A 94 -6.93 -7.50 -7.62
N LEU A 95 -6.89 -7.75 -6.31
CA LEU A 95 -5.72 -7.44 -5.50
C LEU A 95 -4.61 -8.45 -5.80
N ILE A 96 -3.41 -7.94 -6.10
CA ILE A 96 -2.24 -8.76 -6.39
C ILE A 96 -1.07 -8.39 -5.49
N THR A 97 -0.18 -9.35 -5.31
CA THR A 97 1.15 -9.15 -4.76
C THR A 97 2.14 -9.96 -5.59
N ILE A 98 3.27 -9.35 -5.93
CA ILE A 98 4.38 -9.95 -6.65
C ILE A 98 5.63 -9.71 -5.80
N ASP A 99 6.16 -10.79 -5.24
CA ASP A 99 7.28 -10.70 -4.32
C ASP A 99 8.62 -10.53 -5.05
N ASN A 100 9.53 -9.76 -4.45
CA ASN A 100 10.90 -9.59 -4.92
C ASN A 100 11.00 -9.19 -6.40
N ILE A 101 10.21 -8.20 -6.81
CA ILE A 101 10.12 -7.73 -8.19
C ILE A 101 11.34 -6.94 -8.64
N GLY A 102 12.11 -6.35 -7.72
CA GLY A 102 13.24 -5.50 -8.08
C GLY A 102 13.85 -4.71 -6.93
N THR A 103 14.73 -3.78 -7.28
CA THR A 103 15.43 -2.90 -6.34
C THR A 103 15.76 -1.54 -6.97
N ILE A 104 16.03 -0.54 -6.14
CA ILE A 104 16.57 0.76 -6.56
C ILE A 104 18.04 0.79 -6.12
N PRO A 105 19.00 0.50 -7.00
CA PRO A 105 20.39 0.39 -6.58
C PRO A 105 21.02 1.76 -6.32
N ASN A 106 21.82 1.87 -5.26
CA ASN A 106 22.77 2.96 -5.16
C ASN A 106 23.94 2.75 -6.13
N VAL A 107 24.48 3.87 -6.61
CA VAL A 107 25.79 3.87 -7.29
C VAL A 107 26.88 3.60 -6.26
N ALA A 108 27.89 2.81 -6.65
CA ALA A 108 29.02 2.50 -5.78
C ALA A 108 29.71 3.78 -5.27
N ILE A 109 30.08 3.82 -3.98
CA ILE A 109 30.69 4.98 -3.33
C ILE A 109 31.97 5.46 -4.04
N HIS A 110 32.71 4.57 -4.71
CA HIS A 110 33.90 4.92 -5.48
C HIS A 110 33.61 5.91 -6.63
N LEU A 111 32.38 5.83 -7.19
CA LEU A 111 31.88 6.70 -8.25
C LEU A 111 31.11 7.92 -7.70
N ASN A 112 30.72 7.89 -6.43
CA ASN A 112 30.10 9.01 -5.73
C ASN A 112 30.70 9.18 -4.31
N ARG A 113 31.95 9.66 -4.24
CA ARG A 113 32.72 9.71 -2.97
C ARG A 113 32.09 10.58 -1.89
N LYS A 114 31.19 11.50 -2.27
CA LYS A 114 30.52 12.44 -1.37
C LYS A 114 29.13 11.96 -0.91
N ALA A 115 28.71 10.73 -1.22
CA ALA A 115 27.36 10.26 -0.90
C ALA A 115 27.00 10.40 0.61
N ASN A 116 28.00 10.28 1.49
CA ASN A 116 27.81 10.40 2.94
C ASN A 116 27.72 11.85 3.45
N GLU A 117 28.03 12.86 2.62
CA GLU A 117 27.88 14.29 2.95
C GLU A 117 26.44 14.79 2.74
N GLY A 118 25.59 13.93 2.17
CA GLY A 118 24.22 14.25 1.78
C GLY A 118 24.02 14.03 0.28
N PHE A 119 22.87 13.49 -0.09
CA PHE A 119 22.51 13.25 -1.48
C PHE A 119 21.06 13.67 -1.76
N THR A 120 20.89 14.50 -2.78
CA THR A 120 19.56 14.91 -3.25
C THR A 120 19.10 13.93 -4.33
N TYR A 121 18.05 13.18 -4.03
CA TYR A 121 17.43 12.29 -5.01
C TYR A 121 16.55 13.09 -5.97
N ASN A 122 16.94 13.16 -7.24
CA ASN A 122 16.05 13.67 -8.29
C ASN A 122 14.99 12.60 -8.61
N THR A 123 13.77 12.79 -8.13
CA THR A 123 12.66 11.83 -8.23
C THR A 123 12.17 11.62 -9.67
N HIS A 124 12.49 12.52 -10.60
CA HIS A 124 12.10 12.42 -12.01
C HIS A 124 13.11 11.64 -12.86
N GLU A 125 14.41 11.76 -12.55
CA GLU A 125 15.49 11.22 -13.40
C GLU A 125 16.24 10.06 -12.74
N ASN A 126 16.39 10.05 -11.42
CA ASN A 126 17.36 9.20 -10.72
C ASN A 126 16.74 8.03 -9.95
N ILE A 127 15.41 7.90 -9.91
CA ILE A 127 14.74 6.81 -9.18
C ILE A 127 14.04 5.90 -10.18
N VAL A 128 14.73 4.83 -10.54
CA VAL A 128 14.17 3.73 -11.31
C VAL A 128 14.29 2.42 -10.53
N VAL A 129 13.27 1.59 -10.61
CA VAL A 129 13.32 0.22 -10.07
C VAL A 129 13.84 -0.67 -11.17
N ILE A 130 15.00 -1.30 -10.97
CA ILE A 130 15.50 -2.36 -11.84
C ILE A 130 14.81 -3.66 -11.46
N THR A 131 14.35 -4.44 -12.44
CA THR A 131 13.46 -5.59 -12.20
C THR A 131 13.96 -6.89 -12.78
N SER A 132 14.11 -6.99 -14.10
CA SER A 132 14.27 -8.28 -14.80
C SER A 132 15.14 -8.16 -16.04
N PHE A 133 15.74 -9.26 -16.48
CA PHE A 133 16.46 -9.34 -17.75
C PHE A 133 15.58 -9.85 -18.91
N LYS A 134 14.36 -10.30 -18.62
CA LYS A 134 13.55 -11.08 -19.58
C LYS A 134 12.18 -10.48 -19.87
N LYS A 135 11.52 -9.93 -18.85
CA LYS A 135 10.13 -9.49 -18.93
C LYS A 135 9.93 -8.17 -18.21
N SER A 136 9.11 -7.31 -18.78
CA SER A 136 8.57 -6.13 -18.12
C SER A 136 7.63 -6.49 -16.97
N ILE A 137 7.38 -5.55 -16.05
CA ILE A 137 6.37 -5.73 -14.99
C ILE A 137 4.98 -6.01 -15.59
N LYS A 138 4.63 -5.38 -16.72
CA LYS A 138 3.33 -5.56 -17.38
C LYS A 138 3.14 -7.01 -17.82
N GLU A 139 4.14 -7.62 -18.46
CA GLU A 139 4.09 -9.03 -18.85
C GLU A 139 3.94 -9.96 -17.63
N ILE A 140 4.65 -9.67 -16.53
CA ILE A 140 4.54 -10.43 -15.29
C ILE A 140 3.12 -10.34 -14.71
N ILE A 141 2.49 -9.16 -14.76
CA ILE A 141 1.09 -8.97 -14.31
C ILE A 141 0.12 -9.78 -15.18
N LEU A 142 0.26 -9.71 -16.51
CA LEU A 142 -0.58 -10.45 -17.45
C LEU A 142 -0.50 -11.96 -17.22
N GLU A 143 0.71 -12.49 -17.06
CA GLU A 143 0.94 -13.91 -16.77
C GLU A 143 0.34 -14.34 -15.42
N LYS A 144 0.52 -13.52 -14.38
CA LYS A 144 -0.02 -13.81 -13.04
C LYS A 144 -1.54 -13.88 -13.04
N LEU A 145 -2.19 -13.00 -13.80
CA LEU A 145 -3.65 -12.92 -13.89
C LEU A 145 -4.22 -13.84 -14.98
N GLN A 146 -3.37 -14.43 -15.82
CA GLN A 146 -3.76 -15.23 -16.99
C GLN A 146 -4.70 -14.47 -17.93
N ILE A 147 -4.38 -13.19 -18.19
CA ILE A 147 -5.16 -12.30 -19.07
C ILE A 147 -4.32 -11.86 -20.27
N SER A 148 -5.00 -11.50 -21.37
CA SER A 148 -4.36 -10.93 -22.55
C SER A 148 -4.05 -9.45 -22.35
N GLN A 149 -3.16 -8.89 -23.19
CA GLN A 149 -2.88 -7.44 -23.17
C GLN A 149 -4.12 -6.60 -23.49
N GLN A 150 -5.03 -7.11 -24.34
CA GLN A 150 -6.27 -6.42 -24.69
C GLN A 150 -7.26 -6.34 -23.52
N ASP A 151 -7.19 -7.30 -22.60
CA ASP A 151 -8.04 -7.35 -21.43
C ASP A 151 -7.53 -6.46 -20.29
N PHE A 152 -6.25 -6.08 -20.29
CA PHE A 152 -5.69 -5.20 -19.27
C PHE A 152 -6.19 -3.77 -19.45
N LEU A 153 -6.83 -3.21 -18.41
CA LEU A 153 -7.35 -1.84 -18.44
C LEU A 153 -6.41 -0.87 -17.74
N SER A 154 -6.11 -1.11 -16.47
CA SER A 154 -5.27 -0.24 -15.64
C SER A 154 -4.82 -0.94 -14.36
N CYS A 155 -3.93 -0.31 -13.61
CA CYS A 155 -3.53 -0.78 -12.29
C CYS A 155 -3.20 0.39 -11.36
N ASP A 156 -3.38 0.18 -10.07
CA ASP A 156 -2.83 1.03 -9.01
C ASP A 156 -2.00 0.15 -8.07
N LEU A 157 -0.70 0.17 -8.32
CA LEU A 157 0.28 -0.69 -7.66
C LEU A 157 1.37 0.16 -7.02
N ILE A 158 1.78 -0.23 -5.82
CA ILE A 158 2.86 0.40 -5.07
C ILE A 158 3.98 -0.61 -4.85
N PHE A 159 5.22 -0.14 -4.92
CA PHE A 159 6.36 -0.87 -4.40
C PHE A 159 6.32 -0.89 -2.87
N THR A 160 6.83 -1.95 -2.28
CA THR A 160 6.90 -2.12 -0.82
C THR A 160 8.12 -2.98 -0.49
N ALA A 161 8.79 -2.75 0.64
CA ALA A 161 9.88 -3.63 1.07
C ALA A 161 9.38 -5.07 1.20
N SER A 162 10.10 -6.04 0.64
CA SER A 162 9.78 -7.47 0.76
C SER A 162 9.95 -7.99 2.18
N GLU A 163 10.81 -7.35 2.97
CA GLU A 163 11.12 -7.76 4.34
C GLU A 163 9.85 -7.77 5.22
N PRO A 164 9.55 -8.88 5.91
CA PRO A 164 8.43 -8.96 6.84
C PRO A 164 8.71 -8.16 8.12
N SER A 165 7.65 -7.73 8.80
CA SER A 165 7.74 -7.12 10.12
C SER A 165 8.30 -8.10 11.15
N LYS A 166 9.11 -7.62 12.09
CA LYS A 166 9.73 -8.45 13.13
C LYS A 166 9.89 -7.71 14.45
N ILE A 167 9.92 -8.48 15.54
CA ILE A 167 10.34 -7.99 16.86
C ILE A 167 11.86 -7.99 16.92
N ILE A 168 12.45 -6.89 17.38
CA ILE A 168 13.90 -6.69 17.52
C ILE A 168 14.22 -6.10 18.90
N GLY A 169 15.51 -5.97 19.19
CA GLY A 169 16.01 -5.57 20.51
C GLY A 169 16.53 -6.79 21.29
N SER A 170 17.50 -6.58 22.18
CA SER A 170 18.08 -7.67 22.98
C SER A 170 17.05 -8.36 23.87
N GLU A 171 15.99 -7.63 24.22
CA GLU A 171 14.89 -8.11 25.06
C GLU A 171 13.56 -8.20 24.28
N GLY A 172 13.59 -7.96 22.96
CA GLY A 172 12.39 -7.99 22.11
C GLY A 172 11.44 -6.82 22.33
N GLU A 173 11.98 -5.63 22.64
CA GLU A 173 11.19 -4.46 23.02
C GLU A 173 10.66 -3.62 21.84
N PHE A 174 11.12 -3.86 20.61
CA PHE A 174 10.79 -3.03 19.45
C PHE A 174 10.10 -3.81 18.33
N LEU A 175 9.08 -3.20 17.72
CA LEU A 175 8.49 -3.67 16.47
C LEU A 175 9.11 -2.92 15.28
N ALA A 176 9.90 -3.63 14.48
CA ALA A 176 10.38 -3.12 13.20
C ALA A 176 9.41 -3.52 12.09
N SER A 177 8.72 -2.54 11.50
CA SER A 177 7.77 -2.77 10.43
C SER A 177 7.69 -1.59 9.48
N LYS A 178 7.42 -1.88 8.22
CA LYS A 178 6.92 -0.87 7.27
C LYS A 178 5.54 -0.38 7.70
N ASN A 179 5.20 0.85 7.33
CA ASN A 179 3.85 1.42 7.42
C ASN A 179 3.25 1.47 8.84
N LEU A 180 4.08 1.50 9.90
CA LEU A 180 3.58 1.67 11.28
C LEU A 180 2.70 2.91 11.40
N ASP A 181 3.13 4.00 10.77
CA ASP A 181 2.30 5.16 10.45
C ASP A 181 1.42 4.86 9.21
N ASN A 182 0.10 4.66 9.34
CA ASN A 182 -0.70 4.58 10.58
C ASN A 182 -1.44 3.23 10.69
N LYS A 183 -0.84 2.16 10.17
CA LYS A 183 -1.42 0.81 10.29
C LYS A 183 -1.46 0.31 11.73
N SER A 184 -0.57 0.82 12.59
CA SER A 184 -0.63 0.54 14.04
C SER A 184 -1.92 1.08 14.67
N GLY A 185 -2.30 2.32 14.37
CA GLY A 185 -3.57 2.91 14.79
C GLY A 185 -4.77 2.18 14.19
N CYS A 186 -4.69 1.80 12.91
CA CYS A 186 -5.74 1.00 12.26
C CYS A 186 -5.97 -0.33 13.00
N HIS A 187 -4.88 -1.05 13.30
CA HIS A 187 -4.92 -2.31 14.04
C HIS A 187 -5.48 -2.12 15.44
N ALA A 188 -5.00 -1.13 16.19
CA ALA A 188 -5.46 -0.86 17.56
C ALA A 188 -6.96 -0.58 17.61
N ILE A 189 -7.46 0.26 16.70
CA ILE A 189 -8.89 0.61 16.71
C ILE A 189 -9.75 -0.56 16.22
N MET A 190 -9.34 -1.30 15.18
CA MET A 190 -10.06 -2.50 14.76
C MET A 190 -10.09 -3.56 15.88
N ASN A 191 -8.97 -3.75 16.58
CA ASN A 191 -8.89 -4.69 17.69
C ASN A 191 -9.83 -4.30 18.83
N ALA A 192 -9.87 -3.01 19.18
CA ALA A 192 -10.81 -2.47 20.17
C ALA A 192 -12.28 -2.64 19.72
N PHE A 193 -12.57 -2.41 18.43
CA PHE A 193 -13.90 -2.56 17.85
C PHE A 193 -14.42 -4.00 17.91
N VAL A 194 -13.57 -4.99 17.59
CA VAL A 194 -13.96 -6.42 17.58
C VAL A 194 -14.14 -6.96 19.00
N HIS A 195 -13.35 -6.51 19.96
CA HIS A 195 -13.34 -7.04 21.33
C HIS A 195 -14.15 -6.22 22.34
N THR A 196 -14.79 -5.13 21.91
CA THR A 196 -15.61 -4.32 22.83
C THR A 196 -16.87 -5.06 23.25
N ASN A 197 -17.13 -5.09 24.56
CA ASN A 197 -18.38 -5.57 25.15
C ASN A 197 -19.33 -4.42 25.53
N ASN A 198 -19.11 -3.21 24.98
CA ASN A 198 -19.93 -2.06 25.34
C ASN A 198 -21.36 -2.18 24.80
N LYS A 199 -22.32 -2.38 25.72
CA LYS A 199 -23.76 -2.48 25.47
C LYS A 199 -24.53 -1.17 25.76
N LYS A 200 -23.84 -0.08 26.03
CA LYS A 200 -24.41 1.15 26.62
C LYS A 200 -24.19 2.40 25.78
N THR A 201 -23.55 2.32 24.61
CA THR A 201 -23.22 3.49 23.78
C THR A 201 -23.25 3.13 22.31
N LYS A 202 -23.48 4.12 21.44
CA LYS A 202 -23.25 4.00 19.99
C LYS A 202 -21.76 4.16 19.69
N TRP A 203 -21.17 3.20 18.99
CA TRP A 203 -19.77 3.27 18.56
C TRP A 203 -19.72 3.45 17.05
N LEU A 204 -18.92 4.41 16.61
CA LEU A 204 -18.70 4.71 15.21
C LEU A 204 -17.20 4.73 14.94
N TYR A 205 -16.73 3.79 14.14
CA TYR A 205 -15.35 3.69 13.72
C TYR A 205 -15.16 4.20 12.29
N PHE A 206 -14.16 5.05 12.09
CA PHE A 206 -13.75 5.54 10.78
C PHE A 206 -12.33 5.12 10.45
N LEU A 207 -12.16 4.11 9.59
CA LEU A 207 -10.90 3.91 8.88
C LEU A 207 -10.97 4.66 7.54
N ILE A 208 -10.46 5.88 7.54
CA ILE A 208 -10.37 6.68 6.33
C ILE A 208 -9.10 6.23 5.62
N MET A 209 -9.16 5.56 4.47
CA MET A 209 -7.99 5.68 3.60
C MET A 209 -8.15 6.93 2.79
N LYS A 210 -7.10 7.75 2.81
CA LYS A 210 -7.11 8.97 2.04
C LYS A 210 -7.29 8.60 0.57
N LYS A 211 -8.24 9.29 -0.04
CA LYS A 211 -8.44 9.34 -1.48
C LYS A 211 -7.06 9.58 -2.11
N LEU A 212 -6.64 8.67 -2.99
CA LEU A 212 -5.71 9.07 -4.02
C LEU A 212 -6.49 10.06 -4.87
N ASP A 213 -6.24 11.34 -4.64
CA ASP A 213 -6.70 12.38 -5.55
C ASP A 213 -6.01 12.09 -6.89
N LEU A 214 -6.75 11.45 -7.80
CA LEU A 214 -6.53 11.52 -9.24
C LEU A 214 -7.04 12.87 -9.74
#